data_AF-A0A1D1Y3U0-F1
#
_entry.id   AF-A0A1D1Y3U0-F1
#
_cell.length_a   1.000
_cell.length_b   1.000
_cell.length_c   1.000
_cell.angle_alpha   90.00
_cell.angle_beta   90.00
_cell.angle_gamma   90.00
#
_symmetry.space_group_name_H-M   'P 1'
#
loop_
_entity.id
_entity.type
_entity.pdbx_description
1 polymer ?
#
loop_
_entity_poly.entity_id
_entity_poly.type
_entity_poly.pdbx_seq_one_letter_code
_entity_poly.pdbx_strand_id
1 'polypeptide(L)'
;SKGRDSLAVDITEAVGAEEAGEDKALPPPRRCVYRVPAYLRDVNPEAYEPRVVSFGPYHHGKPHLLPMEEHKRRSLDRVLRRCRKPMESFEAAAGEVVQELMDAYEQLGGEWRDDEAKFLRMMVVDGCFLLEVARAFPDKALLENYPITPNDPVFGQHGTHYTVPYIRWDMVLMENQLPLFLLKKLAAEETGSTVV
;
A
#
# COMPACT_ATOMS: atom_id res chain seq x y z
N SER A 1 -45.74 -20.86 -45.85
CA SER A 1 -45.39 -19.46 -45.55
C SER A 1 -44.45 -19.46 -44.35
N LYS A 2 -43.16 -19.20 -44.59
CA LYS A 2 -42.05 -18.79 -43.70
C LYS A 2 -42.12 -19.28 -42.24
N GLY A 3 -41.24 -20.15 -41.75
CA GLY A 3 -39.77 -20.11 -41.85
C GLY A 3 -39.21 -19.46 -40.58
N ARG A 4 -39.00 -20.26 -39.53
CA ARG A 4 -38.21 -19.89 -38.35
C ARG A 4 -36.76 -20.18 -38.70
N ASP A 5 -35.97 -19.13 -38.93
CA ASP A 5 -34.51 -19.26 -39.01
C ASP A 5 -33.85 -18.43 -37.92
N SER A 6 -33.02 -19.16 -37.18
CA SER A 6 -32.03 -18.76 -36.19
C SER A 6 -31.01 -17.79 -36.78
N LEU A 7 -30.76 -16.68 -36.10
CA LEU A 7 -29.58 -15.85 -36.35
C LEU A 7 -28.55 -16.13 -35.25
N ALA A 8 -27.79 -17.22 -35.41
CA ALA A 8 -26.51 -17.37 -34.75
C ALA A 8 -25.48 -16.65 -35.64
N VAL A 9 -24.92 -15.54 -35.15
CA VAL A 9 -23.82 -14.86 -35.83
C VAL A 9 -22.54 -15.56 -35.39
N ASP A 10 -21.95 -16.32 -36.30
CA ASP A 10 -20.65 -16.95 -36.11
C ASP A 10 -19.57 -15.85 -36.15
N ILE A 11 -18.86 -15.66 -35.04
CA ILE A 11 -17.89 -14.56 -34.85
C ILE A 11 -16.51 -14.92 -35.44
N THR A 12 -16.39 -16.05 -36.15
CA THR A 12 -15.07 -16.60 -36.51
C THR A 12 -14.48 -16.14 -37.85
N GLU A 13 -15.12 -15.26 -38.62
CA GLU A 13 -14.60 -14.84 -39.94
C GLU A 13 -14.18 -13.35 -40.08
N ALA A 14 -14.04 -12.60 -38.98
CA ALA A 14 -13.70 -11.18 -39.04
C ALA A 14 -12.31 -10.80 -38.47
N VAL A 15 -11.34 -11.71 -38.46
CA VAL A 15 -9.94 -11.35 -38.15
C VAL A 15 -9.00 -11.94 -39.20
N GLY A 16 -9.09 -11.37 -40.41
CA GLY A 16 -8.06 -11.48 -41.42
C GLY A 16 -6.82 -10.69 -40.98
N ALA A 17 -5.66 -11.30 -41.23
CA ALA A 17 -4.34 -10.91 -40.75
C ALA A 17 -3.90 -9.49 -41.12
N GLU A 18 -3.32 -8.80 -40.14
CA GLU A 18 -2.21 -7.86 -40.37
C GLU A 18 -1.05 -8.23 -39.44
N GLU A 19 0.03 -8.76 -40.02
CA GLU A 19 1.34 -8.76 -39.38
C GLU A 19 2.00 -7.39 -39.64
N ALA A 20 2.27 -6.63 -38.57
CA ALA A 20 3.14 -5.47 -38.63
C ALA A 20 3.78 -5.19 -37.26
N GLY A 21 5.10 -5.41 -37.18
CA GLY A 21 6.03 -4.81 -36.20
C GLY A 21 5.95 -5.33 -34.76
N GLU A 22 6.97 -6.07 -34.33
CA GLU A 22 7.28 -6.23 -32.90
C GLU A 22 7.73 -4.88 -32.31
N ASP A 23 6.77 -4.01 -32.01
CA ASP A 23 6.94 -3.11 -30.87
C ASP A 23 6.78 -4.00 -29.64
N LYS A 24 7.88 -4.34 -28.97
CA LYS A 24 7.82 -5.00 -27.66
C LYS A 24 7.28 -3.99 -26.67
N ALA A 25 5.98 -3.71 -26.75
CA ALA A 25 5.24 -3.01 -25.74
C ALA A 25 5.57 -3.72 -24.42
N LEU A 26 6.24 -3.00 -23.52
CA LEU A 26 6.44 -3.51 -22.17
C LEU A 26 5.08 -3.98 -21.66
N PRO A 27 5.01 -5.15 -20.98
CA PRO A 27 3.77 -5.55 -20.36
C PRO A 27 3.23 -4.38 -19.55
N PRO A 28 1.92 -4.09 -19.61
CA PRO A 28 1.37 -2.92 -18.95
C PRO A 28 1.81 -2.93 -17.49
N PRO A 29 2.19 -1.77 -16.93
CA PRO A 29 2.63 -1.68 -15.54
C PRO A 29 1.63 -2.40 -14.66
N ARG A 30 2.11 -3.26 -13.76
CA ARG A 30 1.27 -4.04 -12.85
C ARG A 30 0.68 -3.12 -11.77
N ARG A 31 -0.30 -2.32 -12.16
CA ARG A 31 -1.09 -1.47 -11.27
C ARG A 31 -1.80 -2.34 -10.25
N CYS A 32 -1.68 -2.00 -8.97
CA CYS A 32 -2.35 -2.70 -7.89
C CYS A 32 -2.93 -1.76 -6.82
N VAL A 33 -2.73 -0.45 -6.95
CA VAL A 33 -3.38 0.58 -6.14
C VAL A 33 -4.17 1.50 -7.07
N TYR A 34 -5.49 1.49 -6.91
CA TYR A 34 -6.44 2.13 -7.82
C TYR A 34 -7.10 3.33 -7.17
N ARG A 35 -7.56 4.28 -8.00
CA ARG A 35 -8.39 5.40 -7.57
C ARG A 35 -9.84 4.96 -7.56
N VAL A 36 -10.58 5.39 -6.55
CA VAL A 36 -12.03 5.17 -6.48
C VAL A 36 -12.68 6.04 -7.56
N PRO A 37 -13.44 5.44 -8.50
CA PRO A 37 -14.16 6.18 -9.52
C PRO A 37 -15.07 7.26 -8.92
N ALA A 38 -15.13 8.43 -9.57
CA ALA A 38 -15.90 9.58 -9.08
C ALA A 38 -17.36 9.22 -8.79
N TYR A 39 -18.01 8.45 -9.67
CA TYR A 39 -19.41 8.04 -9.49
C TYR A 39 -19.65 7.17 -8.24
N LEU A 40 -18.64 6.43 -7.74
CA LEU A 40 -18.75 5.71 -6.47
C LEU A 40 -18.52 6.66 -5.29
N ARG A 41 -17.53 7.55 -5.42
CA ARG A 41 -17.20 8.54 -4.39
C ARG A 41 -18.36 9.49 -4.12
N ASP A 42 -19.04 9.96 -5.17
CA ASP A 42 -20.13 10.92 -5.06
C ASP A 42 -21.35 10.36 -4.29
N VAL A 43 -21.52 9.03 -4.28
CA VAL A 43 -22.58 8.36 -3.52
C VAL A 43 -22.29 8.36 -2.02
N ASN A 44 -21.03 8.10 -1.64
CA ASN A 44 -20.62 8.10 -0.23
C ASN A 44 -19.13 8.45 -0.09
N PRO A 45 -18.78 9.75 0.01
CA PRO A 45 -17.39 10.19 0.12
C PRO A 45 -16.70 9.64 1.38
N GLU A 46 -17.44 9.53 2.48
CA GLU A 46 -16.92 9.10 3.78
C GLU A 46 -16.51 7.62 3.79
N ALA A 47 -17.03 6.80 2.87
CA ALA A 47 -16.64 5.40 2.74
C ALA A 47 -15.23 5.20 2.15
N TYR A 48 -14.64 6.25 1.57
CA TYR A 48 -13.36 6.18 0.87
C TYR A 48 -12.31 7.13 1.48
N GLU A 49 -12.66 7.83 2.56
CA GLU A 49 -11.75 8.75 3.26
C GLU A 49 -11.22 8.08 4.54
N PRO A 50 -9.89 7.96 4.71
CA PRO A 50 -9.30 7.48 5.95
C PRO A 50 -9.63 8.41 7.11
N ARG A 51 -9.82 7.80 8.28
CA ARG A 51 -10.28 8.47 9.50
C ARG A 51 -9.14 8.91 10.40
N VAL A 52 -8.12 8.06 10.56
CA VAL A 52 -7.05 8.24 11.54
C VAL A 52 -5.66 8.11 10.95
N VAL A 53 -5.48 7.35 9.86
CA VAL A 53 -4.16 7.10 9.27
C VAL A 53 -4.20 7.03 7.75
N SER A 54 -3.30 7.78 7.10
CA SER A 54 -3.00 7.62 5.68
C SER A 54 -1.91 6.56 5.48
N PHE A 55 -1.94 5.86 4.36
CA PHE A 55 -0.88 4.99 3.87
C PHE A 55 -0.64 5.29 2.40
N GLY A 56 0.61 5.59 2.07
CA GLY A 56 0.98 5.97 0.72
C GLY A 56 0.49 7.38 0.33
N PRO A 57 0.53 7.70 -0.97
CA PRO A 57 0.53 9.07 -1.47
C PRO A 57 -0.85 9.74 -1.46
N TYR A 58 -1.94 8.99 -1.66
CA TYR A 58 -3.25 9.59 -2.00
C TYR A 58 -3.89 10.42 -0.88
N HIS A 59 -3.64 10.07 0.38
CA HIS A 59 -4.14 10.81 1.55
C HIS A 59 -3.01 11.42 2.38
N HIS A 60 -1.78 11.44 1.85
CA HIS A 60 -0.64 11.97 2.58
C HIS A 60 -0.81 13.48 2.84
N GLY A 61 -0.42 13.93 4.04
CA GLY A 61 -0.43 15.35 4.41
C GLY A 61 -1.81 15.95 4.74
N LYS A 62 -2.91 15.18 4.68
CA LYS A 62 -4.23 15.71 5.06
C LYS A 62 -4.26 16.12 6.54
N PRO A 63 -4.76 17.32 6.89
CA PRO A 63 -4.65 17.86 8.25
C PRO A 63 -5.20 16.96 9.35
N HIS A 64 -6.30 16.25 9.11
CA HIS A 64 -6.92 15.36 10.09
C HIS A 64 -6.16 14.04 10.31
N LEU A 65 -5.22 13.70 9.42
CA LEU A 65 -4.40 12.48 9.49
C LEU A 65 -2.99 12.73 10.04
N LEU A 66 -2.56 14.00 10.08
CA LEU A 66 -1.25 14.40 10.61
C LEU A 66 -0.94 13.89 12.04
N PRO A 67 -1.90 13.78 12.98
CA PRO A 67 -1.59 13.27 14.31
C PRO A 67 -0.94 11.87 14.31
N MET A 68 -1.26 11.03 13.32
CA MET A 68 -0.70 9.68 13.25
C MET A 68 0.74 9.65 12.72
N GLU A 69 1.21 10.69 12.02
CA GLU A 69 2.57 10.75 11.47
C GLU A 69 3.64 10.65 12.57
N GLU A 70 3.37 11.18 13.77
CA GLU A 70 4.28 11.01 14.91
C GLU A 70 4.40 9.53 15.29
N HIS A 71 3.28 8.80 15.34
CA HIS A 71 3.26 7.39 15.71
C HIS A 71 3.92 6.50 14.66
N LYS A 72 3.79 6.85 13.37
CA LYS A 72 4.53 6.18 12.29
C LYS A 72 6.04 6.34 12.46
N ARG A 73 6.51 7.55 12.77
CA ARG A 73 7.94 7.81 13.04
C ARG A 73 8.44 7.04 14.26
N ARG A 74 7.66 6.97 15.34
CA ARG A 74 8.03 6.14 16.51
C ARG A 74 8.12 4.65 16.16
N SER A 75 7.23 4.14 15.31
CA SER A 75 7.32 2.75 14.83
C SER A 75 8.56 2.54 13.97
N LEU A 76 8.89 3.47 13.07
CA LEU A 76 10.13 3.42 12.31
C LEU A 76 11.34 3.39 13.26
N ASP A 77 11.44 4.31 14.22
CA ASP A 77 12.53 4.34 15.20
C ASP A 77 12.68 3.01 15.95
N ARG A 78 11.55 2.39 16.33
CA ARG A 78 11.53 1.08 16.98
C ARG A 78 12.05 -0.03 16.07
N VAL A 79 11.66 -0.03 14.80
CA VAL A 79 12.18 -0.96 13.78
C VAL A 79 13.68 -0.79 13.60
N LEU A 80 14.15 0.44 13.37
CA LEU A 80 15.57 0.75 13.14
C LEU A 80 16.44 0.35 14.34
N ARG A 81 15.98 0.62 15.58
CA ARG A 81 16.68 0.18 16.80
C ARG A 81 16.70 -1.34 16.94
N ARG A 82 15.60 -2.01 16.59
CA ARG A 82 15.47 -3.48 16.69
C ARG A 82 16.43 -4.19 15.74
N CYS A 83 16.51 -3.77 14.48
CA CYS A 83 17.40 -4.40 13.50
C CYS A 83 18.82 -3.80 13.48
N ARG A 84 19.06 -2.70 14.20
CA ARG A 84 20.33 -1.94 14.23
C ARG A 84 20.78 -1.50 12.83
N LYS A 85 19.84 -1.04 12.02
CA LYS A 85 20.10 -0.53 10.67
C LYS A 85 19.69 0.93 10.54
N PRO A 86 20.39 1.70 9.71
CA PRO A 86 20.02 3.07 9.42
C PRO A 86 18.80 3.11 8.49
N MET A 87 18.07 4.24 8.47
CA MET A 87 16.89 4.43 7.63
C MET A 87 17.22 4.29 6.15
N GLU A 88 18.41 4.74 5.77
CA GLU A 88 18.98 4.70 4.43
C GLU A 88 19.06 3.27 3.89
N SER A 89 19.21 2.26 4.76
CA SER A 89 19.19 0.84 4.38
C SER A 89 17.80 0.43 3.86
N PHE A 90 16.74 0.91 4.51
CA PHE A 90 15.36 0.65 4.09
C PHE A 90 14.98 1.47 2.86
N GLU A 91 15.41 2.73 2.79
CA GLU A 91 15.23 3.56 1.59
C GLU A 91 15.94 2.93 0.38
N ALA A 92 17.15 2.38 0.54
CA ALA A 92 17.85 1.65 -0.51
C ALA A 92 17.12 0.37 -0.93
N ALA A 93 16.64 -0.44 0.03
CA ALA A 93 15.90 -1.67 -0.27
C ALA A 93 14.56 -1.41 -1.00
N ALA A 94 13.87 -0.32 -0.65
CA ALA A 94 12.68 0.14 -1.38
C ALA A 94 13.05 0.75 -2.73
N GLY A 95 14.20 1.42 -2.82
CA GLY A 95 14.78 1.99 -4.04
C GLY A 95 14.99 0.97 -5.15
N GLU A 96 15.36 -0.26 -4.81
CA GLU A 96 15.49 -1.37 -5.78
C GLU A 96 14.23 -1.63 -6.60
N VAL A 97 13.05 -1.27 -6.07
CA VAL A 97 11.75 -1.49 -6.71
C VAL A 97 10.98 -0.18 -6.92
N VAL A 98 11.66 0.97 -6.90
CA VAL A 98 11.00 2.29 -6.87
C VAL A 98 10.12 2.54 -8.10
N GLN A 99 10.58 2.15 -9.29
CA GLN A 99 9.78 2.31 -10.51
C GLN A 99 8.52 1.44 -10.47
N GLU A 100 8.65 0.19 -10.00
CA GLU A 100 7.50 -0.70 -9.79
C GLU A 100 6.53 -0.15 -8.73
N LEU A 101 7.05 0.48 -7.66
CA LEU A 101 6.22 1.16 -6.66
C LEU A 101 5.45 2.31 -7.28
N MET A 102 6.11 3.18 -8.04
CA MET A 102 5.45 4.33 -8.69
C MET A 102 4.40 3.89 -9.72
N ASP A 103 4.68 2.80 -10.44
CA ASP A 103 3.81 2.25 -11.46
C ASP A 103 2.66 1.40 -10.90
N ALA A 104 2.77 0.98 -9.63
CA ALA A 104 1.70 0.30 -8.91
C ALA A 104 0.49 1.23 -8.66
N TYR A 105 0.70 2.54 -8.58
CA TYR A 105 -0.35 3.54 -8.32
C TYR A 105 -0.96 4.09 -9.60
N GLU A 106 -2.28 4.02 -9.69
CA GLU A 106 -3.04 4.75 -10.70
C GLU A 106 -2.91 6.27 -10.48
N GLN A 107 -2.51 7.02 -11.51
CA GLN A 107 -2.45 8.48 -11.49
C GLN A 107 -1.63 9.06 -10.31
N LEU A 108 -0.49 8.44 -9.98
CA LEU A 108 0.43 8.98 -8.97
C LEU A 108 0.81 10.44 -9.31
N GLY A 109 0.64 11.33 -8.34
CA GLY A 109 0.89 12.78 -8.49
C GLY A 109 2.35 13.12 -8.81
N GLY A 110 2.55 14.22 -9.54
CA GLY A 110 3.88 14.71 -9.93
C GLY A 110 4.80 14.95 -8.73
N GLU A 111 4.26 15.47 -7.63
CA GLU A 111 4.99 15.70 -6.36
C GLU A 111 5.69 14.46 -5.76
N TRP A 112 5.31 13.26 -6.20
CA TRP A 112 5.91 11.98 -5.81
C TRP A 112 6.82 11.42 -6.89
N ARG A 113 6.51 11.66 -8.17
CA ARG A 113 7.34 11.24 -9.30
C ARG A 113 8.59 12.11 -9.46
N ASP A 114 8.47 13.39 -9.13
CA ASP A 114 9.53 14.39 -9.27
C ASP A 114 10.52 14.37 -8.10
N ASP A 115 10.13 13.78 -6.97
CA ASP A 115 10.95 13.65 -5.76
C ASP A 115 10.91 12.21 -5.23
N GLU A 116 11.75 11.38 -5.84
CA GLU A 116 11.90 9.96 -5.51
C GLU A 116 12.29 9.74 -4.04
N ALA A 117 13.18 10.58 -3.50
CA ALA A 117 13.65 10.47 -2.13
C ALA A 117 12.51 10.70 -1.12
N LYS A 118 11.70 11.73 -1.34
CA LYS A 118 10.49 11.99 -0.55
C LYS A 118 9.48 10.84 -0.65
N PHE A 119 9.29 10.28 -1.85
CA PHE A 119 8.39 9.15 -2.07
C PHE A 119 8.86 7.89 -1.32
N LEU A 120 10.14 7.52 -1.45
CA LEU A 120 10.74 6.38 -0.75
C LEU A 120 10.66 6.54 0.76
N ARG A 121 10.97 7.74 1.27
CA ARG A 121 10.86 8.05 2.70
C ARG A 121 9.44 7.82 3.23
N MET A 122 8.42 8.31 2.52
CA MET A 122 7.03 8.04 2.88
C MET A 122 6.73 6.54 2.86
N MET A 123 7.13 5.82 1.80
CA MET A 123 6.90 4.37 1.66
C MET A 123 7.51 3.56 2.80
N VAL A 124 8.74 3.90 3.20
CA VAL A 124 9.44 3.25 4.31
C VAL A 124 8.73 3.52 5.64
N VAL A 125 8.41 4.78 5.94
CA VAL A 125 7.72 5.17 7.18
C VAL A 125 6.37 4.46 7.31
N ASP A 126 5.55 4.53 6.26
CA ASP A 126 4.22 3.95 6.23
C ASP A 126 4.27 2.42 6.27
N GLY A 127 5.21 1.80 5.53
CA GLY A 127 5.40 0.36 5.50
C GLY A 127 5.89 -0.22 6.83
N CYS A 128 6.85 0.44 7.50
CA CYS A 128 7.29 0.04 8.83
C CYS A 128 6.17 0.18 9.86
N PHE A 129 5.35 1.24 9.80
CA PHE A 129 4.19 1.38 10.67
C PHE A 129 3.18 0.25 10.46
N LEU A 130 2.84 -0.06 9.20
CA LEU A 130 1.91 -1.13 8.86
C LEU A 130 2.41 -2.50 9.36
N LEU A 131 3.71 -2.78 9.21
CA LEU A 131 4.33 -4.00 9.72
C LEU A 131 4.27 -4.08 11.26
N GLU A 132 4.50 -2.98 11.98
CA GLU A 132 4.34 -2.96 13.44
C GLU A 132 2.89 -3.16 13.88
N VAL A 133 1.92 -2.55 13.20
CA VAL A 133 0.48 -2.78 13.47
C VAL A 133 0.10 -4.24 13.24
N ALA A 134 0.56 -4.84 12.14
CA ALA A 134 0.32 -6.25 11.84
C ALA A 134 0.91 -7.20 12.89
N ARG A 135 2.08 -6.87 13.45
CA ARG A 135 2.72 -7.65 14.53
C ARG A 135 2.04 -7.47 15.88
N ALA A 136 1.55 -6.26 16.17
CA ALA A 136 0.93 -5.94 17.45
C ALA A 136 -0.47 -6.55 17.60
N PHE A 137 -1.19 -6.77 16.50
CA PHE A 137 -2.59 -7.17 16.54
C PHE A 137 -2.90 -8.30 15.54
N PRO A 138 -2.40 -9.53 15.75
CA PRO A 138 -2.76 -10.67 14.92
C PRO A 138 -4.23 -11.06 15.13
N ASP A 139 -4.96 -11.37 14.05
CA ASP A 139 -6.39 -11.76 14.12
C ASP A 139 -6.65 -13.13 14.79
N LYS A 140 -5.58 -13.89 15.09
CA LYS A 140 -5.58 -15.10 15.94
C LYS A 140 -4.14 -15.48 16.31
N ALA A 141 -3.83 -15.48 17.61
CA ALA A 141 -2.83 -16.34 18.28
C ALA A 141 -1.40 -16.49 17.71
N LEU A 142 -0.83 -15.50 17.01
CA LEU A 142 0.57 -15.58 16.55
C LEU A 142 1.28 -14.25 16.77
N LEU A 143 1.68 -14.03 18.03
CA LEU A 143 2.75 -13.18 18.57
C LEU A 143 2.31 -12.74 19.98
N GLU A 144 2.42 -13.64 20.95
CA GLU A 144 2.09 -13.35 22.36
C GLU A 144 2.98 -12.28 23.01
N ASN A 145 3.96 -11.73 22.28
CA ASN A 145 5.05 -10.93 22.85
C ASN A 145 5.33 -9.63 22.07
N TYR A 146 4.34 -8.96 21.47
CA TYR A 146 4.58 -7.57 21.07
C TYR A 146 4.70 -6.72 22.34
N PRO A 147 5.85 -6.09 22.63
CA PRO A 147 5.99 -5.32 23.86
C PRO A 147 5.03 -4.14 23.82
N ILE A 148 3.99 -4.26 24.66
CA ILE A 148 3.04 -3.20 24.97
C ILE A 148 3.82 -2.17 25.78
N THR A 149 3.99 -0.99 25.21
CA THR A 149 4.57 0.13 25.96
C THR A 149 3.45 0.76 26.79
N PRO A 150 3.55 0.80 28.13
CA PRO A 150 2.57 1.48 28.97
C PRO A 150 2.43 2.94 28.51
N ASN A 151 1.20 3.43 28.38
CA ASN A 151 0.85 4.76 27.86
C ASN A 151 1.18 5.03 26.37
N ASP A 152 1.48 4.03 25.54
CA ASP A 152 1.50 4.27 24.09
C ASP A 152 0.06 4.46 23.56
N PRO A 153 -0.25 5.59 22.89
CA PRO A 153 -1.60 5.90 22.40
C PRO A 153 -2.11 4.97 21.28
N VAL A 154 -1.23 4.20 20.64
CA VAL A 154 -1.56 3.26 19.55
C VAL A 154 -1.35 1.81 19.99
N PHE A 155 -0.17 1.50 20.54
CA PHE A 155 0.27 0.15 20.91
C PHE A 155 0.12 -0.17 22.40
N GLY A 156 -0.42 0.76 23.20
CA GLY A 156 -0.79 0.54 24.59
C GLY A 156 -2.21 -0.02 24.73
N GLN A 157 -2.58 -0.45 25.95
CA GLN A 157 -3.89 -1.06 26.21
C GLN A 157 -5.08 -0.20 25.73
N HIS A 158 -5.01 1.13 25.92
CA HIS A 158 -6.04 2.04 25.43
C HIS A 158 -6.08 2.07 23.88
N GLY A 159 -4.91 2.21 23.23
CA GLY A 159 -4.81 2.22 21.78
C GLY A 159 -5.35 0.94 21.13
N THR A 160 -5.07 -0.22 21.73
CA THR A 160 -5.59 -1.53 21.29
C THR A 160 -7.12 -1.56 21.18
N HIS A 161 -7.83 -0.92 22.10
CA HIS A 161 -9.29 -0.95 22.12
C HIS A 161 -9.95 0.19 21.33
N TYR A 162 -9.32 1.38 21.28
CA TYR A 162 -9.96 2.58 20.75
C TYR A 162 -9.33 3.13 19.49
N THR A 163 -8.03 2.92 19.24
CA THR A 163 -7.32 3.48 18.07
C THR A 163 -7.18 2.44 16.97
N VAL A 164 -6.78 1.21 17.34
CA VAL A 164 -6.48 0.11 16.41
C VAL A 164 -7.66 -0.30 15.53
N PRO A 165 -8.92 -0.35 16.00
CA PRO A 165 -10.04 -0.62 15.12
C PRO A 165 -10.09 0.36 13.94
N TYR A 166 -9.93 1.66 14.17
CA TYR A 166 -9.94 2.66 13.11
C TYR A 166 -8.72 2.55 12.19
N ILE A 167 -7.55 2.23 12.72
CA ILE A 167 -6.37 1.93 11.89
C ILE A 167 -6.67 0.75 10.96
N ARG A 168 -7.27 -0.34 11.46
CA ARG A 168 -7.66 -1.50 10.64
C ARG A 168 -8.69 -1.15 9.58
N TRP A 169 -9.65 -0.28 9.88
CA TRP A 169 -10.60 0.24 8.88
C TRP A 169 -9.87 1.00 7.78
N ASP A 170 -8.95 1.89 8.14
CA ASP A 170 -8.18 2.66 7.18
C ASP A 170 -7.24 1.77 6.34
N MET A 171 -6.71 0.68 6.91
CA MET A 171 -5.85 -0.29 6.21
C MET A 171 -6.55 -1.05 5.09
N VAL A 172 -7.89 -1.10 5.06
CA VAL A 172 -8.64 -1.81 4.00
C VAL A 172 -9.26 -0.87 2.96
N LEU A 173 -9.05 0.45 3.10
CA LEU A 173 -9.55 1.42 2.13
C LEU A 173 -8.74 1.36 0.84
N MET A 174 -9.44 1.33 -0.30
CA MET A 174 -8.84 1.17 -1.64
C MET A 174 -7.76 2.22 -1.95
N GLU A 175 -8.00 3.49 -1.57
CA GLU A 175 -7.05 4.59 -1.78
C GLU A 175 -5.99 4.73 -0.69
N ASN A 176 -5.91 3.77 0.23
CA ASN A 176 -5.04 3.82 1.40
C ASN A 176 -4.18 2.54 1.51
N GLN A 177 -3.71 2.04 0.36
CA GLN A 177 -2.99 0.78 0.24
C GLN A 177 -1.50 1.00 -0.04
N LEU A 178 -0.67 0.13 0.53
CA LEU A 178 0.73 -0.04 0.14
C LEU A 178 0.88 -1.32 -0.70
N PRO A 179 1.66 -1.32 -1.80
CA PRO A 179 1.90 -2.54 -2.55
C PRO A 179 2.56 -3.63 -1.70
N LEU A 180 2.05 -4.87 -1.74
CA LEU A 180 2.54 -5.97 -0.90
C LEU A 180 4.04 -6.26 -1.08
N PHE A 181 4.59 -6.06 -2.29
CA PHE A 181 6.00 -6.29 -2.55
C PHE A 181 6.92 -5.30 -1.81
N LEU A 182 6.45 -4.07 -1.53
CA LEU A 182 7.13 -3.13 -0.63
C LEU A 182 7.27 -3.75 0.76
N LEU A 183 6.16 -4.24 1.31
CA LEU A 183 6.14 -4.80 2.67
C LEU A 183 7.07 -6.01 2.78
N LYS A 184 7.14 -6.83 1.74
CA LYS A 184 8.09 -7.95 1.66
C LYS A 184 9.54 -7.47 1.65
N LYS A 185 9.87 -6.42 0.88
CA LYS A 185 11.22 -5.83 0.85
C LYS A 185 11.61 -5.28 2.21
N LEU A 186 10.74 -4.50 2.85
CA LEU A 186 10.99 -3.92 4.18
C LEU A 186 11.12 -5.02 5.25
N ALA A 187 10.27 -6.05 5.21
CA ALA A 187 10.37 -7.18 6.15
C ALA A 187 11.65 -8.00 5.95
N ALA A 188 12.08 -8.21 4.71
CA ALA A 188 13.38 -8.84 4.42
C ALA A 188 14.55 -7.98 4.90
N GLU A 189 14.48 -6.66 4.70
CA GLU A 189 15.50 -5.72 5.17
C GLU A 189 15.59 -5.71 6.70
N GLU A 190 14.45 -5.78 7.39
CA GLU A 190 14.43 -5.90 8.85
C GLU A 190 15.05 -7.22 9.35
N THR A 191 14.92 -8.30 8.58
CA THR A 191 15.30 -9.66 8.99
C THR A 191 16.68 -10.13 8.48
N GLY A 192 17.31 -9.45 7.51
CA GLY A 192 18.65 -9.80 7.00
C GLY A 192 19.79 -9.21 7.85
N SER A 193 20.78 -9.94 8.37
CA SER A 193 21.26 -11.28 8.06
C SER A 193 21.64 -12.04 9.34
N THR A 194 20.88 -13.09 9.70
CA THR A 194 21.38 -14.17 10.55
C THR A 194 21.32 -15.46 9.75
N VAL A 195 22.29 -15.64 8.86
CA VAL A 195 22.77 -16.99 8.53
C VAL A 195 23.98 -17.19 9.45
N VAL A 196 23.77 -17.92 10.54
CA VAL A 196 24.83 -18.62 11.26
C VAL A 196 24.42 -20.08 11.31
#